data_AF-R7RYU9-F1
#
_entry.id   AF-R7RYU9-F1
#
_cell.length_a   1.000
_cell.length_b   1.000
_cell.length_c   1.000
_cell.angle_alpha   90.00
_cell.angle_beta   90.00
_cell.angle_gamma   90.00
#
_symmetry.space_group_name_H-M   'P 1'
#
loop_
_entity.id
_entity.type
_entity.pdbx_description
1 polymer ?
#
loop_
_entity_poly.entity_id
_entity_poly.type
_entity_poly.pdbx_seq_one_letter_code
_entity_poly.pdbx_strand_id
1 'polypeptide(L)'
;MKLNQSLQSKEDAKNTERRNKYMVGGMARHFTHKGFIAEEERLEAIAKEKEAQKEQRETARKQKRHVKEAFEEWWRMAKEEYSKDRSEYEEMKKRLISEGVKCKDLPKAPQKPKKADYPKETEDLDDSESDDSTSSKVY
;
A
#
# COMPACT_ATOMS: atom_id res chain seq x y z
N MET A 1 -24.93 -6.45 -1.36
CA MET A 1 -25.89 -5.35 -1.14
C MET A 1 -25.67 -4.52 0.13
N LYS A 2 -25.00 -5.01 1.18
CA LYS A 2 -24.82 -4.27 2.45
C LYS A 2 -23.98 -2.98 2.36
N LEU A 3 -23.00 -2.92 1.45
CA LEU A 3 -22.12 -1.74 1.31
C LEU A 3 -22.89 -0.52 0.77
N ASN A 4 -23.70 -0.70 -0.28
CA ASN A 4 -24.45 0.40 -0.90
C ASN A 4 -25.45 1.03 0.08
N GLN A 5 -26.15 0.19 0.87
CA GLN A 5 -27.07 0.68 1.90
C GLN A 5 -26.35 1.45 3.02
N SER A 6 -25.16 0.99 3.43
CA SER A 6 -24.35 1.68 4.44
C SER A 6 -23.83 3.03 3.92
N LEU A 7 -23.42 3.10 2.65
CA LEU A 7 -22.99 4.35 2.02
C LEU A 7 -24.16 5.34 1.94
N GLN A 8 -25.31 4.87 1.47
CA GLN A 8 -26.52 5.70 1.36
C GLN A 8 -26.96 6.25 2.72
N SER A 9 -26.98 5.40 3.76
CA SER A 9 -27.31 5.83 5.13
C SER A 9 -26.32 6.87 5.68
N LYS A 10 -25.03 6.77 5.33
CA LYS A 10 -24.01 7.76 5.71
C LYS A 10 -24.16 9.07 4.95
N GLU A 11 -24.53 9.01 3.67
CA GLU A 11 -24.80 10.20 2.86
C GLU A 11 -26.04 10.94 3.36
N ASP A 12 -27.10 10.21 3.67
CA ASP A 12 -28.33 10.78 4.24
C ASP A 12 -28.05 11.45 5.59
N ALA A 13 -27.31 10.79 6.48
CA ALA A 13 -26.90 11.36 7.76
C ALA A 13 -26.10 12.67 7.60
N LYS A 14 -25.14 12.69 6.67
CA LYS A 14 -24.36 13.91 6.36
C LYS A 14 -25.23 15.03 5.80
N ASN A 15 -26.19 14.71 4.94
CA ASN A 15 -27.11 15.70 4.38
C ASN A 15 -28.03 16.29 5.46
N THR A 16 -28.51 15.47 6.38
CA THR A 16 -29.28 15.93 7.55
C THR A 16 -28.44 16.83 8.45
N GLU A 17 -27.21 16.44 8.76
CA GLU A 17 -26.28 17.24 9.58
C GLU A 17 -25.98 18.60 8.93
N ARG A 18 -25.71 18.64 7.62
CA ARG A 18 -25.50 19.89 6.87
C ARG A 18 -26.71 20.81 6.91
N ARG A 19 -27.92 20.26 6.74
CA ARG A 19 -29.17 21.03 6.81
C ARG A 19 -29.39 21.61 8.20
N ASN A 20 -29.00 20.88 9.24
CA ASN A 20 -29.20 21.27 10.64
C ASN A 20 -28.03 22.05 11.25
N LYS A 21 -26.93 22.28 10.51
CA LYS A 21 -25.73 23.00 10.96
C LYS A 21 -26.03 24.35 11.64
N TYR A 22 -27.05 25.05 11.14
CA TYR A 22 -27.48 26.37 11.62
C TYR A 22 -28.65 26.30 12.60
N MET A 23 -29.09 25.12 13.02
CA MET A 23 -30.17 24.94 13.97
C MET A 23 -29.69 24.16 15.20
N VAL A 24 -29.87 24.74 16.39
CA VAL A 24 -29.62 24.05 17.67
C VAL A 24 -30.89 24.14 18.50
N GLY A 25 -31.40 23.00 18.97
CA GLY A 25 -32.66 22.95 19.71
C GLY A 25 -33.87 23.46 18.93
N GLY A 26 -33.85 23.40 17.59
CA GLY A 26 -34.91 23.93 16.73
C GLY A 26 -34.89 25.44 16.51
N MET A 27 -33.90 26.16 17.06
CA MET A 27 -33.71 27.59 16.88
C MET A 27 -32.52 27.88 15.97
N ALA A 28 -32.60 28.96 15.18
CA ALA A 28 -31.51 29.40 14.33
C ALA A 28 -30.31 29.86 15.17
N ARG A 29 -29.10 29.39 14.83
CA ARG A 29 -27.84 29.89 15.37
C ARG A 29 -27.43 31.16 14.62
N HIS A 30 -26.90 32.12 15.37
CA HIS A 30 -26.29 33.31 14.78
C HIS A 30 -24.89 33.01 14.25
N PHE A 31 -24.63 33.39 12.99
CA PHE A 31 -23.34 33.22 12.31
C PHE A 31 -22.18 33.96 12.99
N THR A 32 -22.47 35.08 13.65
CA THR A 32 -21.48 35.90 14.34
C THR A 32 -21.15 35.41 15.76
N HIS A 33 -21.85 34.38 16.24
CA HIS A 33 -21.60 33.84 17.56
C HIS A 33 -20.21 33.22 17.61
N LYS A 34 -19.36 33.65 18.54
CA LYS A 34 -17.96 33.19 18.67
C LYS A 34 -17.83 31.66 18.71
N GLY A 35 -18.75 30.98 19.39
CA GLY A 35 -18.77 29.51 19.45
C GLY A 35 -19.20 28.82 18.14
N PHE A 36 -19.88 29.51 17.22
CA PHE A 36 -20.16 28.98 15.88
C PHE A 36 -18.90 29.09 15.00
N ILE A 37 -18.24 30.25 15.03
CA ILE A 37 -17.01 30.53 14.29
C ILE A 37 -15.89 29.57 14.72
N ALA A 38 -15.67 29.40 16.03
CA ALA A 38 -14.65 28.49 16.54
C ALA A 38 -14.90 27.02 16.14
N GLU A 39 -16.16 26.60 16.05
CA GLU A 39 -16.50 25.24 15.61
C GLU A 39 -16.27 25.06 14.10
N GLU A 40 -16.61 26.07 13.28
CA GLU A 40 -16.27 26.06 11.85
C GLU A 40 -14.76 25.96 11.62
N GLU A 41 -13.98 26.81 12.31
CA GLU A 41 -12.51 26.79 12.22
C GLU A 41 -11.94 25.43 12.64
N ARG A 42 -12.48 24.82 13.69
CA ARG A 42 -12.10 23.47 14.14
C ARG A 42 -12.42 22.41 13.08
N LEU A 43 -13.61 22.45 12.49
CA LEU A 43 -14.01 21.49 11.45
C LEU A 43 -13.19 21.65 10.17
N GLU A 44 -12.87 22.88 9.78
CA GLU A 44 -11.97 23.16 8.66
C GLU A 44 -10.55 22.64 8.93
N ALA A 45 -10.02 22.83 10.13
CA ALA A 45 -8.71 22.30 10.51
C ALA A 45 -8.69 20.77 10.44
N ILE A 46 -9.72 20.10 10.97
CA ILE A 46 -9.87 18.63 10.90
C ILE A 46 -9.98 18.16 9.45
N ALA A 47 -10.70 18.89 8.59
CA ALA A 47 -10.82 18.53 7.18
C ALA A 47 -9.47 18.60 6.46
N LYS A 48 -8.70 19.67 6.69
CA LYS A 48 -7.35 19.84 6.13
C LYS A 48 -6.39 18.76 6.60
N GLU A 49 -6.43 18.42 7.89
CA GLU A 49 -5.59 17.35 8.44
C GLU A 49 -5.92 15.99 7.80
N LYS A 50 -7.21 15.66 7.66
CA LYS A 50 -7.65 14.42 7.00
C LYS A 50 -7.23 14.36 5.54
N GLU A 51 -7.27 15.48 4.83
CA GLU A 51 -6.81 15.57 3.45
C GLU A 51 -5.30 15.34 3.35
N ALA A 52 -4.51 15.99 4.20
CA ALA A 52 -3.07 15.78 4.26
C ALA A 52 -2.70 14.31 4.59
N GLN A 53 -3.39 13.69 5.57
CA GLN A 53 -3.18 12.28 5.88
C GLN A 53 -3.55 11.36 4.70
N LYS A 54 -4.59 11.70 3.93
CA LYS A 54 -4.99 10.93 2.75
C LYS A 54 -3.93 11.00 1.66
N GLU A 55 -3.36 12.17 1.40
CA GLU A 55 -2.26 12.36 0.46
C GLU A 55 -1.00 11.59 0.88
N GLN A 56 -0.65 11.63 2.17
CA GLN A 56 0.46 10.82 2.72
C GLN A 56 0.23 9.32 2.53
N ARG A 57 -0.99 8.83 2.78
CA ARG A 57 -1.32 7.42 2.56
C ARG A 57 -1.28 7.03 1.08
N GLU A 58 -1.70 7.92 0.19
CA GLU A 58 -1.64 7.66 -1.25
C GLU A 58 -0.20 7.60 -1.76
N THR A 59 0.64 8.54 -1.33
CA THR A 59 2.07 8.56 -1.69
C THR A 59 2.80 7.32 -1.16
N ALA A 60 2.58 6.95 0.10
CA ALA A 60 3.13 5.71 0.67
C ALA A 60 2.69 4.46 -0.10
N ARG A 61 1.41 4.38 -0.51
CA ARG A 61 0.90 3.27 -1.34
C ARG A 61 1.56 3.23 -2.71
N LYS A 62 1.78 4.38 -3.35
CA LYS A 62 2.48 4.47 -4.65
C LYS A 62 3.92 4.00 -4.52
N GLN A 63 4.65 4.47 -3.51
CA GLN A 63 6.01 4.02 -3.24
C GLN A 63 6.09 2.51 -3.01
N LYS A 64 5.20 1.96 -2.16
CA LYS A 64 5.14 0.52 -1.91
C LYS A 64 4.87 -0.30 -3.18
N ARG A 65 4.03 0.22 -4.09
CA ARG A 65 3.78 -0.41 -5.40
C ARG A 65 5.03 -0.38 -6.27
N HIS A 66 5.69 0.76 -6.40
CA HIS A 66 6.92 0.89 -7.18
C HIS A 66 8.02 -0.06 -6.71
N VAL A 67 8.24 -0.16 -5.39
CA VAL A 67 9.22 -1.09 -4.81
C VAL A 67 8.85 -2.54 -5.13
N LYS A 68 7.57 -2.90 -5.03
CA LYS A 68 7.09 -4.24 -5.36
C LYS A 68 7.28 -4.57 -6.84
N GLU A 69 6.95 -3.64 -7.73
CA GLU A 69 7.10 -3.80 -9.18
C GLU A 69 8.58 -3.97 -9.56
N ALA A 70 9.47 -3.15 -8.98
CA ALA A 70 10.91 -3.26 -9.18
C ALA A 70 11.46 -4.62 -8.69
N PHE A 71 10.98 -5.11 -7.55
CA PHE A 71 11.33 -6.44 -7.05
C PHE A 71 10.86 -7.56 -7.99
N GLU A 72 9.62 -7.49 -8.46
CA GLU A 72 9.06 -8.49 -9.36
C GLU A 72 9.78 -8.52 -10.71
N GLU A 73 10.14 -7.35 -11.23
CA GLU A 73 10.93 -7.24 -12.46
C GLU A 73 12.35 -7.80 -12.30
N TRP A 74 13.05 -7.44 -11.23
CA TRP A 74 14.36 -8.02 -10.92
C TRP A 74 14.28 -9.54 -10.78
N TRP A 75 13.27 -10.05 -10.07
CA TRP A 75 13.09 -11.49 -9.87
C TRP A 75 12.78 -12.24 -11.16
N ARG A 76 12.05 -11.60 -12.08
CA ARG A 76 11.83 -12.12 -13.43
C ARG A 76 13.15 -12.21 -14.19
N MET A 77 13.95 -11.14 -14.22
CA MET A 77 15.25 -11.14 -14.91
C MET A 77 16.20 -12.20 -14.35
N ALA A 78 16.32 -12.30 -13.02
CA ALA A 78 17.17 -13.31 -12.37
C ALA A 78 16.75 -14.75 -12.72
N LYS A 79 15.44 -15.02 -12.86
CA LYS A 79 14.94 -16.33 -13.32
C LYS A 79 15.26 -16.61 -14.77
N GLU A 80 15.12 -15.61 -15.64
CA GLU A 80 15.42 -15.73 -17.06
C GLU A 80 16.91 -15.99 -17.28
N GLU A 81 17.78 -15.24 -16.60
CA GLU A 81 19.23 -15.44 -16.61
C GLU A 81 19.60 -16.83 -16.11
N TYR A 82 19.10 -17.25 -14.94
CA TYR A 82 19.33 -18.61 -14.44
C TYR A 82 18.86 -19.70 -15.40
N SER A 83 17.75 -19.47 -16.12
CA SER A 83 17.26 -20.43 -17.11
C SER A 83 18.21 -20.55 -18.31
N LYS A 84 18.82 -19.45 -18.75
CA LYS A 84 19.83 -19.44 -19.81
C LYS A 84 21.09 -20.15 -19.33
N ASP A 85 21.64 -19.75 -18.19
CA ASP A 85 22.82 -20.37 -17.58
C ASP A 85 22.62 -21.87 -17.38
N ARG A 86 21.42 -22.29 -16.95
CA ARG A 86 21.12 -23.69 -16.76
C ARG A 86 21.09 -24.46 -18.07
N SER A 87 20.56 -23.86 -19.14
CA SER A 87 20.51 -24.48 -20.46
C SER A 87 21.91 -24.64 -21.04
N GLU A 88 22.73 -23.59 -20.96
CA GLU A 88 24.13 -23.61 -21.38
C GLU A 88 24.95 -24.63 -20.58
N TYR A 89 24.73 -24.71 -19.26
CA TYR A 89 25.34 -25.71 -18.40
C TYR A 89 24.96 -27.14 -18.80
N GLU A 90 23.70 -27.42 -19.12
CA GLU A 90 23.28 -28.75 -19.54
C GLU A 90 23.88 -29.14 -20.90
N GLU A 91 24.02 -28.19 -21.83
CA GLU A 91 24.70 -28.43 -23.11
C GLU A 91 26.20 -28.71 -22.91
N MET A 92 26.88 -27.87 -22.13
CA MET A 92 28.29 -28.04 -21.78
C MET A 92 28.52 -29.39 -21.09
N LYS A 93 27.65 -29.74 -20.13
CA LYS A 93 27.71 -31.01 -19.42
C LYS A 93 27.58 -32.20 -20.37
N LYS A 94 26.64 -32.15 -21.33
CA LYS A 94 26.50 -33.20 -22.35
C LYS A 94 27.76 -33.34 -23.20
N ARG A 95 28.38 -32.23 -23.62
CA ARG A 95 29.65 -32.24 -24.39
C ARG A 95 30.78 -32.89 -23.58
N LEU A 96 30.99 -32.47 -22.33
CA LEU A 96 32.04 -33.02 -21.47
C LEU A 96 31.83 -34.52 -21.19
N ILE A 97 30.57 -34.95 -21.00
CA ILE A 97 30.26 -36.39 -20.84
C ILE A 97 30.60 -37.15 -22.14
N SER A 98 30.29 -36.60 -23.31
CA SER A 98 30.63 -37.23 -24.59
C SER A 98 32.14 -37.31 -24.85
N GLU A 99 32.93 -36.39 -24.27
CA GLU A 99 34.39 -36.40 -24.28
C GLU A 99 34.99 -37.36 -23.24
N GLY A 100 34.16 -38.05 -22.44
CA GLY A 100 34.60 -39.03 -21.45
C GLY A 100 35.00 -38.44 -20.09
N VAL A 101 34.66 -37.18 -19.81
CA VAL A 101 34.90 -36.55 -18.51
C VAL A 101 34.07 -37.25 -17.43
N LYS A 102 34.71 -37.63 -16.32
CA LYS A 102 34.03 -38.27 -15.19
C LYS A 102 33.09 -37.29 -14.51
N CYS A 103 31.97 -37.78 -13.99
CA CYS A 103 30.95 -36.93 -13.35
C CYS A 103 31.47 -36.08 -12.18
N LYS A 104 32.50 -36.55 -11.46
CA LYS A 104 33.13 -35.82 -10.35
C LYS A 104 33.97 -34.62 -10.80
N ASP A 105 34.40 -34.62 -12.06
CA ASP A 105 35.28 -33.60 -12.65
C ASP A 105 34.45 -32.60 -13.49
N LEU A 106 33.12 -32.76 -13.54
CA LEU A 106 32.22 -31.82 -14.21
C LEU A 106 32.12 -30.51 -13.42
N PRO A 107 31.98 -29.36 -14.11
CA PRO A 107 31.69 -28.09 -13.47
C PRO A 107 30.43 -28.16 -12.61
N LYS A 108 30.39 -27.37 -11.54
CA LYS A 108 29.19 -27.25 -10.71
C LYS A 108 28.08 -26.55 -11.49
N ALA A 109 26.85 -26.98 -11.21
CA ALA A 109 25.65 -26.32 -11.72
C ALA A 109 25.60 -24.84 -11.34
N PRO A 110 25.02 -23.97 -12.19
CA PRO A 110 24.71 -22.61 -11.79
C PRO A 110 23.79 -22.62 -10.57
N GLN A 111 24.00 -21.66 -9.68
CA GLN A 111 23.22 -21.56 -8.44
C GLN A 111 21.87 -20.92 -8.72
N LYS A 112 20.80 -21.53 -8.22
CA LYS A 112 19.45 -20.98 -8.35
C LYS A 112 19.35 -19.65 -7.58
N PRO A 113 18.85 -18.57 -8.20
CA PRO A 113 18.67 -17.30 -7.52
C PRO A 113 17.69 -17.46 -6.36
N LYS A 114 17.92 -16.78 -5.24
CA LYS A 114 17.00 -16.74 -4.11
C LYS A 114 16.35 -15.38 -4.05
N LYS A 115 15.07 -15.34 -3.66
CA LYS A 115 14.34 -14.07 -3.47
C LYS A 115 15.00 -13.17 -2.42
N ALA A 116 15.71 -13.75 -1.46
CA ALA A 116 16.42 -13.03 -0.42
C ALA A 116 17.68 -12.30 -0.93
N ASP A 117 18.16 -12.63 -2.14
CA ASP A 117 19.34 -11.99 -2.73
C ASP A 117 19.00 -10.65 -3.40
N TYR A 118 17.72 -10.24 -3.37
CA TYR A 118 17.32 -8.92 -3.87
C TYR A 118 18.00 -7.83 -3.03
N PRO A 119 18.69 -6.87 -3.65
CA PRO A 119 19.26 -5.73 -2.95
C PRO A 119 18.12 -4.85 -2.41
N LYS A 120 17.66 -5.16 -1.20
CA LYS A 120 16.80 -4.26 -0.42
C LYS A 120 17.66 -3.10 0.04
N GLU A 121 17.53 -1.96 -0.62
CA GLU A 121 17.73 -0.70 0.09
C GLU A 121 16.65 -0.65 1.17
N THR A 122 17.10 -0.71 2.43
CA THR A 122 16.25 -0.78 3.61
C THR A 122 15.40 0.48 3.73
N GLU A 123 14.10 0.37 3.45
CA GLU A 123 13.10 1.22 4.08
C GLU A 123 12.05 0.30 4.72
N ASP A 124 12.28 -0.01 5.99
CA ASP A 124 11.27 -0.51 6.90
C ASP A 124 10.19 0.56 7.07
N LEU A 125 9.27 0.64 6.10
CA LEU A 125 8.00 1.35 6.30
C LEU A 125 7.12 0.43 7.14
N ASP A 126 7.34 0.54 8.44
CA ASP A 126 6.65 -0.13 9.53
C ASP A 126 5.13 -0.10 9.34
N ASP A 127 4.55 -1.26 9.58
CA ASP A 127 3.16 -1.63 9.38
C ASP A 127 2.35 -1.17 10.60
N SER A 128 1.83 0.06 10.55
CA SER A 128 0.81 0.50 11.50
C SER A 128 -0.44 0.92 10.74
N GLU A 129 -1.17 -0.05 10.18
CA GLU A 129 -2.60 0.11 9.92
C GLU A 129 -3.34 0.27 11.25
N SER A 130 -3.29 1.48 11.82
CA SER A 130 -4.20 1.87 12.90
C SER A 130 -5.57 2.16 12.28
N ASP A 131 -6.44 1.16 12.32
CA ASP A 131 -7.90 1.31 12.16
C ASP A 131 -8.43 2.12 13.35
N ASP A 132 -8.28 3.45 13.27
CA ASP A 132 -8.91 4.37 14.20
C ASP A 132 -10.39 4.55 13.81
N SER A 133 -11.17 3.52 14.14
CA SER A 133 -12.63 3.56 14.14
C SER A 133 -13.08 4.32 15.38
N THR A 134 -12.90 5.65 15.42
CA THR A 134 -13.48 6.50 16.48
C THR A 134 -14.99 6.55 16.33
N SER A 135 -15.66 5.58 16.93
CA SER A 135 -17.05 5.70 17.36
C SER A 135 -17.10 6.72 18.50
N SER A 136 -17.25 8.00 18.17
CA SER A 136 -17.60 9.03 19.15
C SER A 136 -19.02 8.78 19.63
N LYS A 137 -19.14 7.99 20.69
CA LYS A 137 -20.34 7.89 21.52
C LYS A 137 -20.24 9.02 22.55
N VAL A 138 -20.82 10.17 22.23
CA VAL A 138 -20.99 11.26 23.20
C VAL A 138 -22.24 10.91 24.02
N TYR A 139 -22.03 10.70 25.32
CA TYR A 139 -23.08 10.56 26.33
C TYR A 139 -23.73 11.91 26.63
#